data_AF-A0A536P1G6-F1
#
_entry.id   AF-A0A536P1G6-F1
#
_cell.length_a   1.000
_cell.length_b   1.000
_cell.length_c   1.000
_cell.angle_alpha   90.00
_cell.angle_beta   90.00
_cell.angle_gamma   90.00
#
_symmetry.space_group_name_H-M   'P 1'
#
loop_
_entity.id
_entity.type
_entity.pdbx_description
1 polymer ?
#
loop_
_entity_poly.entity_id
_entity_poly.type
_entity_poly.pdbx_seq_one_letter_code
_entity_poly.pdbx_strand_id
1 'polypeptide(L)'
;MLEKFTWFKQSAYQWKGDGLTIYIDPWGLRDKEEPADVVFITHAHADHFEPEDIAKIRKNTTQFVAPRDVADKLEGKVKPIKPGESAEVAGVKFE
;
A
#
# COMPACT_ATOMS: atom_id res chain seq x y z
N MET A 1 -11.64 19.67 -3.48
CA MET A 1 -11.88 18.22 -3.29
C MET A 1 -10.54 17.51 -3.38
N LEU A 2 -10.32 16.46 -2.59
CA LEU A 2 -9.18 15.57 -2.74
C LEU A 2 -9.46 14.61 -3.93
N GLU A 3 -9.56 15.14 -5.16
CA GLU A 3 -10.04 14.40 -6.34
C GLU A 3 -9.22 13.14 -6.67
N LYS A 4 -7.98 13.08 -6.17
CA LYS A 4 -7.08 11.94 -6.33
C LYS A 4 -7.25 10.85 -5.26
N PHE A 5 -8.01 11.10 -4.19
CA PHE A 5 -8.14 10.17 -3.07
C PHE A 5 -9.50 9.47 -3.04
N THR A 6 -9.45 8.15 -2.85
CA THR A 6 -10.61 7.34 -2.48
C THR A 6 -10.38 6.84 -1.05
N TRP A 7 -11.35 7.09 -0.17
CA TRP A 7 -11.36 6.50 1.17
C TRP A 7 -12.27 5.27 1.18
N PHE A 8 -11.81 4.17 1.77
CA PHE A 8 -12.60 2.95 1.90
C PHE A 8 -13.22 2.87 3.29
N LYS A 9 -12.39 2.77 4.33
CA LYS A 9 -12.75 2.81 5.75
C LYS A 9 -11.47 2.91 6.60
N GLN A 10 -11.60 3.36 7.85
CA GLN A 10 -10.46 3.47 8.78
C GLN A 10 -9.28 4.22 8.13
N SER A 11 -8.05 3.68 8.09
CA SER A 11 -6.89 4.26 7.41
C SER A 11 -6.69 3.76 5.98
N ALA A 12 -7.65 3.01 5.43
CA ALA A 12 -7.60 2.50 4.07
C ALA A 12 -7.88 3.62 3.05
N TYR A 13 -6.84 4.02 2.32
CA TYR A 13 -6.93 5.00 1.25
C TYR A 13 -6.30 4.49 -0.04
N GLN A 14 -6.87 4.90 -1.16
CA GLN A 14 -6.21 4.90 -2.45
C GLN A 14 -5.88 6.34 -2.82
N TRP A 15 -4.69 6.57 -3.35
CA TRP A 15 -4.35 7.75 -4.13
C TRP A 15 -4.09 7.38 -5.58
N LYS A 16 -4.69 8.11 -6.52
CA LYS A 16 -4.49 7.92 -7.96
C LYS A 16 -4.13 9.24 -8.62
N GLY A 17 -2.93 9.31 -9.19
CA GLY A 17 -2.43 10.52 -9.82
C GLY A 17 -1.12 10.26 -10.53
N ASP A 18 -0.81 11.09 -11.53
CA ASP A 18 0.51 11.12 -12.16
C ASP A 18 0.94 9.76 -12.73
N GLY A 19 -0.04 8.96 -13.18
CA GLY A 19 0.15 7.62 -13.73
C GLY A 19 0.35 6.50 -12.70
N LEU A 20 0.20 6.80 -11.40
CA LEU A 20 0.40 5.85 -10.30
C LEU A 20 -0.90 5.61 -9.53
N THR A 21 -1.05 4.38 -9.06
CA THR A 21 -2.07 3.97 -8.08
C THR A 21 -1.35 3.52 -6.80
N ILE A 22 -1.60 4.21 -5.69
CA ILE A 22 -1.02 3.93 -4.37
C ILE A 22 -2.14 3.53 -3.42
N TYR A 23 -1.92 2.49 -2.62
CA TYR A 23 -2.79 2.15 -1.50
C TYR A 23 -2.04 2.30 -0.17
N ILE A 24 -2.76 2.76 0.86
CA ILE A 24 -2.30 2.84 2.24
C ILE A 24 -3.27 2.00 3.05
N ASP A 25 -2.74 1.06 3.84
CA ASP A 25 -3.48 0.15 4.74
C ASP A 25 -4.75 -0.44 4.08
N PRO A 26 -4.63 -1.22 2.98
CA PRO A 26 -5.78 -1.68 2.23
C PRO A 26 -6.69 -2.56 3.09
N TRP A 27 -7.94 -2.12 3.30
CA TRP A 27 -8.93 -2.82 4.09
C TRP A 27 -10.38 -2.47 3.69
N GLY A 28 -11.23 -3.48 3.52
CA GLY A 28 -12.59 -3.36 2.99
C GLY A 28 -12.65 -3.11 1.48
N LEU A 29 -11.70 -3.62 0.69
CA LEU A 29 -11.68 -3.40 -0.76
C LEU A 29 -12.74 -4.23 -1.50
N ARG A 30 -13.22 -3.67 -2.62
CA ARG A 30 -14.15 -4.35 -3.55
C ARG A 30 -13.35 -5.17 -4.58
N ASP A 31 -13.98 -6.16 -5.22
CA ASP A 31 -13.30 -7.09 -6.15
C ASP A 31 -12.78 -6.47 -7.46
N LYS A 32 -12.99 -5.16 -7.68
CA LYS A 32 -12.62 -4.46 -8.93
C LYS A 32 -11.86 -3.15 -8.66
N GLU A 33 -11.16 -3.08 -7.54
CA GLU A 33 -10.25 -1.98 -7.27
C GLU A 33 -9.05 -2.02 -8.24
N GLU A 34 -8.50 -0.84 -8.53
CA GLU A 34 -7.41 -0.70 -9.50
C GLU A 34 -6.12 -1.35 -8.98
N PRO A 35 -5.34 -2.05 -9.84
CA PRO A 35 -4.08 -2.65 -9.42
C PRO A 35 -3.06 -1.61 -8.92
N ALA A 36 -2.47 -1.88 -7.77
CA ALA A 36 -1.54 -0.98 -7.08
C ALA A 36 -0.14 -1.00 -7.69
N ASP A 37 0.43 0.18 -7.91
CA ASP A 37 1.87 0.35 -8.15
C ASP A 37 2.66 0.28 -6.83
N VAL A 38 2.12 0.91 -5.77
CA VAL A 38 2.72 0.91 -4.44
C VAL A 38 1.67 0.63 -3.37
N VAL A 39 2.01 -0.20 -2.39
CA VAL A 39 1.19 -0.46 -1.20
C VAL A 39 2.02 -0.13 0.04
N PHE A 40 1.54 0.81 0.84
CA PHE A 40 2.07 1.12 2.16
C PHE A 40 1.25 0.41 3.23
N ILE A 41 1.91 -0.29 4.15
CA ILE A 41 1.27 -0.93 5.31
C ILE A 41 1.94 -0.43 6.58
N THR A 42 1.15 0.13 7.49
CA THR A 42 1.68 0.82 8.68
C THR A 42 2.06 -0.13 9.80
N HIS A 43 1.31 -1.22 10.02
CA HIS A 43 1.59 -2.24 11.05
C HIS A 43 0.75 -3.52 10.83
N ALA A 44 1.03 -4.56 11.62
CA ALA A 44 0.54 -5.92 11.39
C ALA A 44 -0.90 -6.22 11.87
N HIS A 45 -1.66 -5.23 12.34
CA HIS A 45 -3.05 -5.46 12.76
C HIS A 45 -3.96 -5.77 11.56
N ALA A 46 -5.02 -6.54 11.79
CA ALA A 46 -5.89 -7.03 10.71
C ALA A 46 -6.67 -5.92 9.98
N ASP A 47 -6.83 -4.75 10.59
CA ASP A 47 -7.41 -3.56 9.97
C ASP A 47 -6.42 -2.73 9.14
N HIS A 48 -5.14 -3.12 9.10
CA HIS A 48 -4.07 -2.47 8.33
C HIS A 48 -3.34 -3.45 7.38
N PHE A 49 -3.28 -4.73 7.74
CA PHE A 49 -2.65 -5.80 6.99
C PHE A 49 -3.67 -6.93 6.75
N GLU A 50 -4.50 -6.77 5.72
CA GLU A 50 -5.51 -7.75 5.30
C GLU A 50 -5.04 -8.43 3.99
N PRO A 51 -4.62 -9.71 4.03
CA PRO A 51 -4.03 -10.37 2.87
C PRO A 51 -4.96 -10.56 1.66
N GLU A 52 -6.26 -10.71 1.86
CA GLU A 52 -7.24 -10.92 0.78
C GLU A 52 -7.43 -9.64 -0.05
N ASP A 53 -7.52 -8.49 0.61
CA ASP A 53 -7.60 -7.18 0.00
C ASP A 53 -6.31 -6.80 -0.70
N ILE A 54 -5.16 -7.08 -0.09
CA ILE A 54 -3.86 -6.91 -0.75
C ILE A 54 -3.81 -7.75 -2.04
N ALA A 55 -4.32 -8.99 -2.02
CA ALA A 55 -4.32 -9.86 -3.19
C ALA A 55 -5.19 -9.31 -4.33
N LYS A 56 -6.32 -8.64 -4.04
CA LYS A 56 -7.20 -8.04 -5.06
C LYS A 56 -6.51 -6.97 -5.91
N ILE A 57 -5.61 -6.19 -5.31
CA ILE A 57 -4.92 -5.06 -5.97
C ILE A 57 -3.48 -5.41 -6.39
N ARG A 58 -2.98 -6.62 -6.11
CA ARG A 58 -1.60 -6.99 -6.39
C ARG A 58 -1.40 -7.31 -7.87
N LYS A 59 -0.33 -6.76 -8.44
CA LYS A 59 0.27 -7.16 -9.73
C LYS A 59 1.75 -7.51 -9.55
N ASN A 60 2.35 -8.17 -10.54
CA ASN A 60 3.76 -8.59 -10.49
C ASN A 60 4.75 -7.44 -10.24
N THR A 61 4.36 -6.21 -10.58
CA THR A 61 5.19 -5.01 -10.42
C THR A 61 4.87 -4.21 -9.16
N THR A 62 3.87 -4.60 -8.38
CA THR A 62 3.52 -3.93 -7.11
C THR A 62 4.71 -3.91 -6.16
N GLN A 63 5.00 -2.74 -5.62
CA GLN A 63 6.02 -2.56 -4.59
C GLN A 63 5.35 -2.36 -3.24
N PHE A 64 5.86 -3.04 -2.22
CA PHE A 64 5.38 -2.95 -0.85
C PHE A 64 6.37 -2.15 0.00
N VAL A 65 5.84 -1.28 0.85
CA VAL A 65 6.60 -0.57 1.88
C VAL A 65 5.93 -0.83 3.21
N ALA A 66 6.67 -1.38 4.17
CA ALA A 66 6.13 -1.72 5.49
C ALA A 66 7.24 -1.81 6.55
N PRO A 67 6.90 -1.75 7.85
CA PRO A 67 7.81 -2.15 8.91
C PRO A 67 8.29 -3.59 8.75
N ARG A 68 9.45 -3.89 9.34
CA ARG A 68 10.16 -5.17 9.15
C ARG A 68 9.29 -6.41 9.43
N ASP A 69 8.50 -6.38 10.49
CA ASP A 69 7.62 -7.49 10.92
C ASP A 69 6.46 -7.77 9.95
N VAL A 70 6.00 -6.76 9.21
CA VAL A 70 5.04 -6.92 8.11
C VAL A 70 5.76 -7.30 6.82
N ALA A 71 6.87 -6.65 6.52
CA ALA A 71 7.67 -6.88 5.30
C ALA A 71 8.13 -8.35 5.20
N ASP A 72 8.55 -8.96 6.31
CA ASP A 72 8.98 -10.36 6.36
C ASP A 72 7.83 -11.35 6.07
N LYS A 73 6.56 -10.91 6.06
CA LYS A 73 5.37 -11.71 5.70
C LYS A 73 4.93 -11.51 4.24
N LEU A 74 5.55 -10.57 3.52
CA LEU A 74 5.22 -10.21 2.15
C LEU A 74 6.22 -10.82 1.17
N GLU A 75 5.75 -11.10 -0.03
CA GLU A 75 6.58 -11.65 -1.11
C GLU A 75 6.76 -10.64 -2.26
N GLY A 76 7.83 -10.80 -3.05
CA GLY A 76 8.09 -9.97 -4.22
C GLY A 76 8.90 -8.72 -3.89
N LYS A 77 8.53 -7.58 -4.46
CA LYS A 77 9.27 -6.31 -4.28
C LYS A 77 8.85 -5.64 -2.98
N VAL A 78 9.58 -5.91 -1.91
CA VAL A 78 9.28 -5.38 -0.57
C VAL A 78 10.45 -4.53 -0.08
N LYS A 79 10.18 -3.28 0.30
CA LYS A 79 11.13 -2.36 0.92
C LYS A 79 10.76 -2.22 2.41
N PRO A 80 11.50 -2.87 3.33
CA PRO A 80 11.32 -2.61 4.75
C PRO A 80 11.77 -1.17 5.07
N ILE A 81 11.06 -0.52 6.02
CA ILE A 81 11.37 0.84 6.48
C ILE A 81 11.32 0.92 8.02
N LYS A 82 12.06 1.88 8.59
CA LYS A 82 12.05 2.24 10.02
C LYS A 82 11.62 3.70 10.20
N PRO A 83 11.08 4.07 11.38
CA PRO A 83 10.77 5.47 11.68
C PRO A 83 11.96 6.40 11.44
N GLY A 84 11.75 7.48 10.69
CA GLY A 84 12.77 8.48 10.37
C GLY A 84 13.72 8.10 9.22
N GLU A 85 13.49 6.98 8.53
CA GLU A 85 14.20 6.65 7.29
C GLU A 85 13.45 7.22 6.09
N SER A 86 14.12 8.01 5.26
CA SER A 86 13.57 8.41 3.96
C SER A 86 13.98 7.43 2.87
N ALA A 87 13.08 7.13 1.95
CA ALA A 87 13.36 6.30 0.78
C ALA A 87 12.48 6.66 -0.42
N GLU A 88 12.68 5.95 -1.54
CA GLU A 88 11.90 6.12 -2.76
C GLU A 88 11.58 4.77 -3.40
N VAL A 89 10.33 4.60 -3.85
CA VAL A 89 9.87 3.46 -4.66
C VAL A 89 8.95 3.96 -5.76
N ALA A 90 9.12 3.46 -6.99
CA ALA A 90 8.28 3.87 -8.13
C ALA A 90 8.18 5.40 -8.37
N GLY A 91 9.21 6.18 -7.98
CA GLY A 91 9.16 7.66 -8.04
C GLY A 91 8.42 8.33 -6.89
N VAL A 92 7.91 7.56 -5.93
CA VAL A 92 7.24 8.04 -4.71
C VAL A 92 8.27 8.13 -3.59
N LYS A 93 8.51 9.35 -3.10
CA LYS A 93 9.35 9.61 -1.92
C LYS A 93 8.50 9.53 -0.64
N PHE A 94 9.05 8.93 0.40
CA PHE A 94 8.39 8.75 1.69
C PHE A 94 9.39 8.79 2.84
N GLU A 95 8.90 9.05 4.05
CA GLU A 95 9.63 9.14 5.33
C GLU A 95 8.73 8.64 6.48
#